data_AF-A0A8T7LHY5-F1
#
_entry.id   AF-A0A8T7LHY5-F1
#
_cell.length_a   1.000
_cell.length_b   1.000
_cell.length_c   1.000
_cell.angle_alpha   90.00
_cell.angle_beta   90.00
_cell.angle_gamma   90.00
#
_symmetry.space_group_name_H-M   'P 1'
#
loop_
_entity.id
_entity.type
_entity.pdbx_description
1 polymer ?
#
loop_
_entity_poly.entity_id
_entity_poly.type
_entity_poly.pdbx_seq_one_letter_code
_entity_poly.pdbx_strand_id
1 'polypeptide(L)'
;MSHVCARPCPVAFMYRNNLVELRNHLAAGHRCADAWVALAHLLHAPWQRVECLERAAAIVPDDLVLRIAYLEHYVALHPDDAEAAADLRASRARRAIAGYKPRIFRYQDATAPLGAILCAISAITCEDIELALEEQDRLKHLGHPVLLGDLLVARGRITPEVLARALILQFRVRATNGAVPQVLGEYLIAEGHLKPEQLERALVEQIRLRLAGAHEPLGEILLRHGAVDVSALQHAYQKQMRDTMAAYV
;
A
#
# COMPACT_ATOMS: atom_id res chain seq x y z
N MET A 1 16.97 29.09 -17.15
CA MET A 1 16.70 27.81 -17.84
C MET A 1 15.81 26.99 -16.91
N SER A 2 14.60 26.63 -17.34
CA SER A 2 13.64 25.94 -16.47
C SER A 2 14.04 24.47 -16.34
N HIS A 3 14.54 24.06 -15.17
CA HIS A 3 14.94 22.69 -14.92
C HIS A 3 13.76 21.89 -14.39
N VAL A 4 13.36 20.85 -15.13
CA VAL A 4 12.39 19.86 -14.65
C VAL A 4 13.10 18.98 -13.63
N CYS A 5 12.53 18.84 -12.44
CA CYS A 5 13.11 18.00 -11.40
C CYS A 5 12.87 16.52 -11.67
N ALA A 6 13.80 15.67 -11.21
CA ALA A 6 13.56 14.23 -11.11
C ALA A 6 12.37 13.94 -10.19
N ARG A 7 11.62 12.86 -10.47
CA ARG A 7 10.56 12.36 -9.60
C ARG A 7 10.93 10.97 -9.06
N PRO A 8 10.96 10.76 -7.73
CA PRO A 8 10.67 11.75 -6.68
C PRO A 8 11.76 12.82 -6.53
N CYS A 9 11.36 14.07 -6.27
CA CYS A 9 12.29 15.18 -6.08
C CYS A 9 12.88 15.18 -4.66
N PRO A 10 14.21 15.11 -4.49
CA PRO A 10 14.83 15.03 -3.17
C PRO A 10 14.67 16.32 -2.35
N VAL A 11 14.66 17.48 -3.00
CA VAL A 11 14.48 18.79 -2.34
C VAL A 11 13.05 18.94 -1.84
N ALA A 12 12.05 18.61 -2.67
CA ALA A 12 10.65 18.62 -2.27
C ALA A 12 10.38 17.63 -1.11
N PHE A 13 11.03 16.47 -1.14
CA PHE A 13 10.92 15.47 -0.07
C PHE A 13 11.51 15.96 1.27
N MET A 14 12.69 16.57 1.22
CA MET A 14 13.40 17.09 2.40
C MET A 14 12.62 18.23 3.06
N TYR A 15 12.06 19.14 2.27
CA TYR A 15 11.35 20.33 2.75
C TYR A 15 9.83 20.23 2.70
N ARG A 16 9.26 19.01 2.69
CA ARG A 16 7.82 18.76 2.50
C ARG A 16 6.88 19.48 3.47
N ASN A 17 7.38 19.87 4.66
CA ASN A 17 6.62 20.60 5.67
C ASN A 17 7.03 22.07 5.81
N ASN A 18 7.92 22.58 4.94
CA ASN A 18 8.44 23.94 5.01
C ASN A 18 7.99 24.74 3.79
N LEU A 19 6.95 25.54 3.98
CA LEU A 19 6.35 26.37 2.93
C LEU A 19 7.34 27.35 2.30
N VAL A 20 8.27 27.91 3.08
CA VAL A 20 9.25 28.90 2.59
C VAL A 20 10.24 28.24 1.64
N GLU A 21 10.80 27.10 2.04
CA GLU A 21 11.79 26.38 1.23
C GLU A 21 11.18 25.81 -0.06
N LEU A 22 9.95 25.30 0.00
CA LEU A 22 9.24 24.83 -1.18
C LEU A 22 8.96 25.97 -2.17
N ARG A 23 8.58 27.15 -1.67
CA ARG A 23 8.40 28.35 -2.51
C ARG A 23 9.71 28.85 -3.11
N ASN A 24 10.79 28.85 -2.33
CA ASN A 24 12.12 29.23 -2.82
C ASN A 24 12.59 28.28 -3.93
N HIS A 25 12.36 26.98 -3.76
CA HIS A 25 12.66 25.98 -4.78
C HIS A 25 11.90 26.24 -6.09
N LEU A 26 10.62 26.56 -6.03
CA LEU A 26 9.84 26.91 -7.22
C LEU A 26 10.24 28.27 -7.81
N ALA A 27 10.52 29.27 -6.97
CA ALA A 27 10.95 30.61 -7.37
C ALA A 27 12.32 30.62 -8.05
N ALA A 28 13.19 29.66 -7.73
CA ALA A 28 14.45 29.42 -8.42
C ALA A 28 14.27 28.91 -9.88
N GLY A 29 13.03 28.73 -10.35
CA GLY A 29 12.70 28.35 -11.71
C GLY A 29 12.61 26.84 -11.95
N HIS A 30 12.57 26.04 -10.87
CA HIS A 30 12.40 24.59 -10.97
C HIS A 30 10.96 24.22 -11.29
N ARG A 31 10.74 23.44 -12.36
CA ARG A 31 9.43 22.86 -12.68
C ARG A 31 9.28 21.54 -11.91
N CYS A 32 8.86 21.64 -10.65
CA CYS A 32 8.79 20.52 -9.72
C CYS A 32 7.34 20.20 -9.30
N ALA A 33 6.77 19.11 -9.82
CA ALA A 33 5.43 18.67 -9.46
C ALA A 33 5.32 18.30 -7.97
N ASP A 34 6.32 17.62 -7.40
CA ASP A 34 6.31 17.18 -6.00
C ASP A 34 6.32 18.37 -5.02
N ALA A 35 6.98 19.47 -5.38
CA ALA A 35 6.97 20.69 -4.57
C ALA A 35 5.59 21.38 -4.58
N TRP A 36 4.90 21.40 -5.73
CA TRP A 36 3.53 21.89 -5.82
C TRP A 36 2.53 21.03 -5.03
N VAL A 37 2.68 19.70 -5.06
CA VAL A 37 1.87 18.78 -4.25
C VAL A 37 2.11 19.01 -2.76
N ALA A 38 3.38 19.14 -2.34
CA ALA A 38 3.72 19.43 -0.95
C ALA A 38 3.12 20.77 -0.49
N LEU A 39 3.17 21.82 -1.33
CA LEU A 39 2.50 23.09 -1.04
C LEU A 39 0.98 22.96 -0.91
N ALA A 40 0.33 22.18 -1.79
CA ALA A 40 -1.11 21.96 -1.72
C ALA A 40 -1.54 21.34 -0.37
N HIS A 41 -0.71 20.50 0.25
CA HIS A 41 -0.97 19.93 1.57
C HIS A 41 -0.79 20.93 2.72
N LEU A 42 0.10 21.92 2.57
CA LEU A 42 0.38 22.93 3.58
C LEU A 42 -0.61 24.11 3.56
N LEU A 43 -1.30 24.32 2.44
CA LEU A 43 -2.24 25.42 2.28
C LEU A 43 -3.62 25.04 2.83
N HIS A 44 -4.27 25.95 3.55
CA HIS A 44 -5.60 25.71 4.12
C HIS A 44 -6.75 26.18 3.21
N ALA A 45 -6.50 27.17 2.35
CA ALA A 45 -7.51 27.73 1.47
C ALA A 45 -7.80 26.78 0.29
N PRO A 46 -9.06 26.35 0.09
CA PRO A 46 -9.42 25.36 -0.94
C PRO A 46 -8.98 25.74 -2.36
N TRP A 47 -9.16 27.00 -2.74
CA TRP A 47 -8.80 27.52 -4.07
C TRP A 47 -7.28 27.48 -4.31
N GLN A 48 -6.47 27.82 -3.29
CA GLN A 48 -5.00 27.77 -3.40
C GLN A 48 -4.49 26.35 -3.57
N ARG A 49 -5.15 25.37 -2.93
CA ARG A 49 -4.82 23.95 -3.12
C ARG A 49 -5.09 23.52 -4.55
N VAL A 50 -6.26 23.88 -5.10
CA VAL A 50 -6.62 23.56 -6.48
C VAL A 50 -5.61 24.13 -7.45
N GLU A 51 -5.21 25.40 -7.31
CA GLU A 51 -4.18 25.99 -8.17
C GLU A 51 -2.83 25.26 -8.09
N CYS A 52 -2.43 24.83 -6.88
CA CYS A 52 -1.18 24.09 -6.72
C CYS A 52 -1.26 22.72 -7.40
N LEU A 53 -2.38 22.01 -7.26
CA LEU A 53 -2.62 20.72 -7.90
C LEU A 53 -2.74 20.84 -9.42
N GLU A 54 -3.35 21.92 -9.92
CA GLU A 54 -3.42 22.24 -11.34
C GLU A 54 -2.01 22.41 -11.93
N ARG A 55 -1.17 23.22 -11.27
CA ARG A 55 0.23 23.42 -11.68
C ARG A 55 1.03 22.13 -11.63
N ALA A 56 0.81 21.27 -10.63
CA ALA A 56 1.45 19.96 -10.55
C ALA A 56 1.03 19.03 -11.70
N ALA A 57 -0.27 18.94 -11.98
CA ALA A 57 -0.81 18.13 -13.07
C ALA A 57 -0.35 18.63 -14.45
N ALA A 58 -0.20 19.94 -14.64
CA ALA A 58 0.33 20.52 -15.87
C ALA A 58 1.83 20.20 -16.12
N ILE A 59 2.60 19.91 -15.05
CA ILE A 59 4.00 19.49 -15.19
C ILE A 59 4.08 18.01 -15.60
N VAL A 60 3.15 17.17 -15.14
CA VAL A 60 3.11 15.73 -15.43
C VAL A 60 1.71 15.32 -15.91
N PRO A 61 1.37 15.58 -17.18
CA PRO A 61 0.00 15.43 -17.68
C PRO A 61 -0.48 13.97 -17.73
N ASP A 62 0.44 13.01 -17.85
CA ASP A 62 0.13 11.57 -17.90
C ASP A 62 -0.09 10.94 -16.52
N ASP A 63 0.16 11.69 -15.43
CA ASP A 63 -0.03 11.22 -14.06
C ASP A 63 -1.51 11.30 -13.67
N LEU A 64 -2.21 10.16 -13.84
CA LEU A 64 -3.61 10.02 -13.50
C LEU A 64 -3.90 10.30 -12.01
N VAL A 65 -2.95 10.10 -11.11
CA VAL A 65 -3.14 10.37 -9.67
C VAL A 65 -3.24 11.87 -9.43
N LEU A 66 -2.32 12.65 -10.02
CA LEU A 66 -2.36 14.11 -9.93
C LEU A 66 -3.58 14.71 -10.63
N ARG A 67 -3.95 14.16 -11.80
CA ARG A 67 -5.15 14.61 -12.53
C ARG A 67 -6.43 14.37 -11.73
N ILE A 68 -6.57 13.21 -11.08
CA ILE A 68 -7.71 12.91 -10.21
C ILE A 68 -7.71 13.85 -9.00
N ALA A 69 -6.59 14.02 -8.31
CA ALA A 69 -6.49 14.89 -7.12
C ALA A 69 -6.87 16.35 -7.44
N TYR A 70 -6.42 16.88 -8.58
CA TYR A 70 -6.83 18.20 -9.09
C TYR A 70 -8.35 18.25 -9.33
N LEU A 71 -8.89 17.32 -10.14
CA LEU A 71 -10.30 17.33 -10.53
C LEU A 71 -11.26 17.15 -9.34
N GLU A 72 -10.88 16.36 -8.33
CA GLU A 72 -11.68 16.19 -7.10
C GLU A 72 -11.87 17.52 -6.36
N HIS A 73 -10.79 18.27 -6.18
CA HIS A 73 -10.85 19.56 -5.50
C HIS A 73 -11.50 20.64 -6.39
N TYR A 74 -11.29 20.61 -7.70
CA TYR A 74 -11.91 21.53 -8.64
C TYR A 74 -13.43 21.35 -8.70
N VAL A 75 -13.93 20.12 -8.86
CA VAL A 75 -15.37 19.82 -8.89
C VAL A 75 -16.03 20.15 -7.55
N ALA A 76 -15.32 20.02 -6.43
CA ALA A 76 -15.85 20.44 -5.13
C ALA A 76 -16.06 21.97 -5.03
N LEU A 77 -15.26 22.77 -5.75
CA LEU A 77 -15.44 24.23 -5.85
C LEU A 77 -16.42 24.64 -6.94
N HIS A 78 -16.55 23.83 -7.99
CA HIS A 78 -17.37 24.08 -9.18
C HIS A 78 -18.34 22.91 -9.44
N PRO A 79 -19.35 22.70 -8.57
CA PRO A 79 -20.25 21.55 -8.68
C PRO A 79 -21.11 21.57 -9.96
N ASP A 80 -21.35 22.75 -10.53
CA ASP A 80 -22.14 22.93 -11.75
C ASP A 80 -21.35 22.61 -13.03
N ASP A 81 -20.03 22.41 -12.94
CA ASP A 81 -19.18 22.06 -14.08
C ASP A 81 -19.30 20.56 -14.40
N ALA A 82 -20.31 20.24 -15.21
CA ALA A 82 -20.61 18.88 -15.63
C ALA A 82 -19.49 18.23 -16.44
N GLU A 83 -18.68 19.04 -17.15
CA GLU A 83 -17.56 18.58 -17.96
C GLU A 83 -16.41 18.12 -17.04
N ALA A 84 -16.02 18.94 -16.06
CA ALA A 84 -15.01 18.58 -15.08
C ALA A 84 -15.41 17.33 -14.26
N ALA A 85 -16.70 17.21 -13.91
CA ALA A 85 -17.22 16.02 -13.23
C ALA A 85 -17.16 14.77 -14.12
N ALA A 86 -17.41 14.89 -15.43
CA ALA A 86 -17.26 13.80 -16.38
C ALA A 86 -15.79 13.39 -16.55
N ASP A 87 -14.90 14.36 -16.63
CA ASP A 87 -13.45 14.18 -16.69
C ASP A 87 -12.90 13.45 -15.46
N LEU A 88 -13.42 13.76 -14.27
CA LEU A 88 -13.07 13.07 -13.03
C LEU A 88 -13.48 11.60 -13.09
N ARG A 89 -14.72 11.32 -13.49
CA ARG A 89 -15.22 9.95 -13.66
C ARG A 89 -14.37 9.18 -14.67
N ALA A 90 -14.07 9.78 -15.82
CA ALA A 90 -13.24 9.17 -16.86
C ALA A 90 -11.80 8.90 -16.39
N SER A 91 -11.19 9.84 -15.67
CA SER A 91 -9.84 9.70 -15.11
C SER A 91 -9.77 8.58 -14.06
N ARG A 92 -10.76 8.49 -13.16
CA ARG A 92 -10.90 7.37 -12.21
C ARG A 92 -11.08 6.02 -12.92
N ALA A 93 -11.91 5.96 -13.96
CA ALA A 93 -12.10 4.74 -14.75
C ALA A 93 -10.80 4.31 -15.46
N ARG A 94 -10.06 5.24 -16.06
CA ARG A 94 -8.75 4.95 -16.68
C ARG A 94 -7.74 4.44 -15.66
N ARG A 95 -7.67 5.03 -14.45
CA ARG A 95 -6.79 4.55 -13.38
C ARG A 95 -7.17 3.13 -12.94
N ALA A 96 -8.46 2.86 -12.80
CA ALA A 96 -8.96 1.52 -12.47
C ALA A 96 -8.58 0.48 -13.54
N ILE A 97 -8.68 0.85 -14.82
CA ILE A 97 -8.27 0.00 -15.95
C ILE A 97 -6.75 -0.16 -16.03
N ALA A 98 -5.97 0.90 -15.80
CA ALA A 98 -4.51 0.83 -15.81
C ALA A 98 -3.96 -0.07 -14.67
N GLY A 99 -4.65 -0.10 -13.53
CA GLY A 99 -4.39 -1.08 -12.45
C GLY A 99 -5.03 -2.46 -12.69
N TYR A 100 -5.89 -2.59 -13.69
CA TYR A 100 -6.61 -3.84 -13.99
C TYR A 100 -5.75 -4.77 -14.84
N LYS A 101 -5.19 -5.81 -14.20
CA LYS A 101 -4.68 -6.98 -14.94
C LYS A 101 -5.86 -7.77 -15.52
N PRO A 102 -5.94 -7.96 -16.86
CA PRO A 102 -6.97 -8.79 -17.49
C PRO A 102 -7.00 -10.19 -16.87
N ARG A 103 -8.18 -10.80 -16.74
CA ARG A 103 -8.37 -12.12 -16.08
C ARG A 103 -7.41 -13.20 -16.59
N ILE A 104 -7.08 -13.19 -17.87
CA ILE A 104 -6.10 -14.09 -18.51
C ILE A 104 -4.68 -13.96 -17.95
N PHE A 105 -4.26 -12.77 -17.49
CA PHE A 105 -2.97 -12.58 -16.81
C PHE A 105 -3.01 -12.88 -15.31
N ARG A 106 -4.20 -12.96 -14.69
CA ARG A 106 -4.34 -13.43 -13.29
C ARG A 106 -4.03 -14.92 -13.12
N TYR A 107 -4.01 -15.68 -14.22
CA TYR A 107 -3.68 -17.10 -14.20
C TYR A 107 -2.17 -17.35 -14.03
N GLN A 108 -1.33 -16.34 -14.29
CA GLN A 108 0.12 -16.41 -14.06
C GLN A 108 0.54 -15.81 -12.70
N ASP A 109 -0.24 -14.88 -12.14
CA ASP A 109 -0.11 -14.40 -10.76
C ASP A 109 -1.18 -15.06 -9.88
N ALA A 110 -1.01 -16.36 -9.59
CA ALA A 110 -2.06 -17.20 -9.00
C ALA A 110 -2.29 -16.97 -7.48
N THR A 111 -2.49 -15.71 -7.07
CA THR A 111 -2.79 -15.35 -5.69
C THR A 111 -3.89 -14.30 -5.68
N ALA A 112 -5.03 -14.61 -5.05
CA ALA A 112 -6.01 -13.58 -4.76
C ALA A 112 -5.36 -12.54 -3.82
N PRO A 113 -5.49 -11.22 -4.11
CA PRO A 113 -4.96 -10.20 -3.22
C PRO A 113 -5.67 -10.30 -1.86
N LEU A 114 -4.98 -9.92 -0.79
CA LEU A 114 -5.50 -10.00 0.58
C LEU A 114 -6.90 -9.36 0.69
N GLY A 115 -7.08 -8.21 0.04
CA GLY A 115 -8.37 -7.53 0.02
C GLY A 115 -9.50 -8.35 -0.61
N ALA A 116 -9.25 -9.04 -1.73
CA ALA A 116 -10.25 -9.91 -2.34
C ALA A 116 -10.63 -11.09 -1.43
N ILE A 117 -9.67 -11.63 -0.68
CA ILE A 117 -9.92 -12.70 0.30
C ILE A 117 -10.76 -12.19 1.46
N LEU A 118 -10.45 -11.00 1.98
CA LEU A 118 -11.22 -10.37 3.06
C LEU A 118 -12.67 -10.11 2.65
N CYS A 119 -12.92 -9.62 1.43
CA CYS A 119 -14.28 -9.51 0.88
C CYS A 119 -14.95 -10.89 0.72
N ALA A 120 -14.22 -11.88 0.20
CA ALA A 120 -14.77 -13.22 -0.05
C ALA A 120 -15.22 -13.92 1.24
N ILE A 121 -14.54 -13.68 2.37
CA ILE A 121 -14.96 -14.18 3.68
C ILE A 121 -15.96 -13.27 4.40
N SER A 122 -16.50 -12.24 3.71
CA SER A 122 -17.44 -11.26 4.25
C SER A 122 -16.94 -10.53 5.51
N ALA A 123 -15.63 -10.37 5.64
CA ALA A 123 -15.01 -9.66 6.76
C ALA A 123 -15.07 -8.14 6.61
N ILE A 124 -15.13 -7.66 5.37
CA ILE A 124 -15.07 -6.25 5.02
C ILE A 124 -15.75 -6.05 3.66
N THR A 125 -16.23 -4.85 3.37
CA THR A 125 -16.81 -4.52 2.06
C THR A 125 -15.73 -4.07 1.06
N CYS A 126 -16.03 -4.13 -0.24
CA CYS A 126 -15.13 -3.58 -1.26
C CYS A 126 -14.90 -2.08 -1.09
N GLU A 127 -15.93 -1.33 -0.69
CA GLU A 127 -15.85 0.11 -0.44
C GLU A 127 -14.89 0.43 0.72
N ASP A 128 -14.96 -0.32 1.82
CA ASP A 128 -14.03 -0.17 2.94
C ASP A 128 -12.57 -0.44 2.52
N ILE A 129 -12.34 -1.39 1.60
CA ILE A 129 -11.00 -1.67 1.07
C ILE A 129 -10.51 -0.52 0.19
N GLU A 130 -11.36 0.03 -0.66
CA GLU A 130 -11.02 1.19 -1.50
C GLU A 130 -10.61 2.38 -0.63
N LEU A 131 -11.41 2.70 0.39
CA LEU A 131 -11.09 3.75 1.36
C LEU A 131 -9.77 3.49 2.10
N ALA A 132 -9.52 2.24 2.51
CA ALA A 132 -8.28 1.87 3.18
C ALA A 132 -7.06 1.96 2.25
N LEU A 133 -7.21 1.63 0.96
CA LEU A 133 -6.14 1.77 -0.04
C LEU A 133 -5.83 3.23 -0.33
N GLU A 134 -6.84 4.09 -0.45
CA GLU A 134 -6.65 5.54 -0.60
C GLU A 134 -5.91 6.13 0.61
N GLU A 135 -6.29 5.71 1.82
CA GLU A 135 -5.60 6.12 3.03
C GLU A 135 -4.16 5.59 3.11
N GLN A 136 -3.94 4.33 2.76
CA GLN A 136 -2.60 3.74 2.70
C GLN A 136 -1.70 4.50 1.72
N ASP A 137 -2.21 4.85 0.54
CA ASP A 137 -1.50 5.61 -0.49
C ASP A 137 -1.14 7.01 0.03
N ARG A 138 -2.09 7.68 0.68
CA ARG A 138 -1.84 8.97 1.35
C ARG A 138 -0.75 8.86 2.41
N LEU A 139 -0.81 7.86 3.29
CA LEU A 139 0.20 7.65 4.34
C LEU A 139 1.59 7.34 3.76
N LYS A 140 1.64 6.55 2.67
CA LYS A 140 2.87 6.29 1.92
C LYS A 140 3.47 7.58 1.35
N HIS A 141 2.65 8.44 0.75
CA HIS A 141 3.09 9.75 0.27
C HIS A 141 3.57 10.69 1.39
N LEU A 142 3.05 10.53 2.60
CA LEU A 142 3.51 11.23 3.80
C LEU A 142 4.78 10.63 4.43
N GLY A 143 5.36 9.58 3.85
CA GLY A 143 6.56 8.91 4.35
C GLY A 143 6.31 7.95 5.51
N HIS A 144 5.06 7.55 5.73
CA HIS A 144 4.65 6.61 6.77
C HIS A 144 4.03 5.37 6.12
N PRO A 145 4.81 4.55 5.40
CA PRO A 145 4.27 3.36 4.75
C PRO A 145 3.74 2.40 5.81
N VAL A 146 2.46 2.04 5.69
CA VAL A 146 1.80 1.06 6.55
C VAL A 146 1.32 -0.12 5.71
N LEU A 147 1.29 -1.31 6.30
CA LEU A 147 0.70 -2.48 5.65
C LEU A 147 -0.82 -2.35 5.67
N LEU A 148 -1.48 -2.74 4.57
CA LEU A 148 -2.94 -2.63 4.45
C LEU A 148 -3.65 -3.40 5.56
N GLY A 149 -3.20 -4.62 5.85
CA GLY A 149 -3.78 -5.43 6.94
C GLY A 149 -3.70 -4.73 8.29
N ASP A 150 -2.54 -4.15 8.63
CA ASP A 150 -2.37 -3.44 9.89
C ASP A 150 -3.22 -2.18 9.96
N LEU A 151 -3.34 -1.44 8.84
CA LEU A 151 -4.21 -0.27 8.72
C LEU A 151 -5.68 -0.66 8.96
N LEU A 152 -6.15 -1.74 8.33
CA LEU A 152 -7.53 -2.22 8.50
C LEU A 152 -7.84 -2.61 9.94
N VAL A 153 -6.90 -3.25 10.63
CA VAL A 153 -7.07 -3.60 12.05
C VAL A 153 -7.01 -2.35 12.93
N ALA A 154 -6.05 -1.44 12.69
CA ALA A 154 -5.91 -0.20 13.45
C ALA A 154 -7.15 0.72 13.32
N ARG A 155 -7.86 0.65 12.19
CA ARG A 155 -9.13 1.37 11.97
C ARG A 155 -10.37 0.60 12.41
N GLY A 156 -10.19 -0.56 13.05
CA GLY A 156 -11.29 -1.38 13.55
C GLY A 156 -12.19 -1.96 12.45
N ARG A 157 -11.71 -1.99 11.19
CA ARG A 157 -12.47 -2.54 10.06
C ARG A 157 -12.47 -4.06 10.05
N ILE A 158 -11.40 -4.67 10.57
CA ILE A 158 -11.28 -6.11 10.80
C ILE A 158 -10.59 -6.38 12.14
N THR A 159 -10.73 -7.59 12.67
CA THR A 159 -10.02 -8.00 13.88
C THR A 159 -8.66 -8.65 13.55
N PRO A 160 -7.72 -8.75 14.50
CA PRO A 160 -6.47 -9.48 14.32
C PRO A 160 -6.67 -10.94 13.87
N GLU A 161 -7.70 -11.61 14.40
CA GLU A 161 -8.07 -12.99 14.04
C GLU A 161 -8.50 -13.10 12.59
N VAL A 162 -9.34 -12.16 12.14
CA VAL A 162 -9.79 -12.09 10.75
C VAL A 162 -8.60 -11.88 9.80
N LEU A 163 -7.67 -10.98 10.15
CA LEU A 163 -6.48 -10.74 9.34
C LEU A 163 -5.58 -11.98 9.28
N ALA A 164 -5.29 -12.61 10.43
CA ALA A 164 -4.47 -13.82 10.49
C ALA A 164 -5.09 -14.95 9.65
N ARG A 165 -6.39 -15.17 9.78
CA ARG A 165 -7.14 -16.16 9.00
C ARG A 165 -7.07 -15.88 7.49
N ALA A 166 -7.23 -14.61 7.10
CA ALA A 166 -7.14 -14.21 5.69
C ALA A 166 -5.75 -14.46 5.10
N LEU A 167 -4.68 -14.23 5.87
CA LEU A 167 -3.30 -14.54 5.46
C LEU A 167 -3.08 -16.05 5.28
N ILE A 168 -3.63 -16.89 6.18
CA ILE A 168 -3.59 -18.36 6.04
C ILE A 168 -4.35 -18.82 4.80
N LEU A 169 -5.54 -18.26 4.55
CA LEU A 169 -6.32 -18.57 3.35
C LEU A 169 -5.58 -18.13 2.09
N GLN A 170 -4.94 -16.96 2.11
CA GLN A 170 -4.12 -16.49 1.01
C GLN A 170 -3.04 -17.51 0.69
N PHE A 171 -2.23 -17.90 1.68
CA PHE A 171 -1.22 -18.93 1.53
C PHE A 171 -1.78 -20.23 0.94
N ARG A 172 -2.89 -20.76 1.47
CA ARG A 172 -3.51 -22.00 0.96
C ARG A 172 -3.87 -21.89 -0.52
N VAL A 173 -4.46 -20.76 -0.94
CA VAL A 173 -4.76 -20.50 -2.35
C VAL A 173 -3.48 -20.48 -3.18
N ARG A 174 -2.40 -19.82 -2.71
CA ARG A 174 -1.11 -19.81 -3.43
C ARG A 174 -0.53 -21.22 -3.57
N ALA A 175 -0.56 -22.00 -2.48
CA ALA A 175 -0.03 -23.36 -2.43
C ALA A 175 -0.80 -24.30 -3.37
N THR A 176 -2.13 -24.23 -3.41
CA THR A 176 -2.95 -25.00 -4.36
C THR A 176 -2.62 -24.66 -5.82
N ASN A 177 -2.25 -23.41 -6.08
CA ASN A 177 -1.87 -22.97 -7.42
C ASN A 177 -0.38 -23.22 -7.75
N GLY A 178 0.34 -23.97 -6.92
CA GLY A 178 1.74 -24.34 -7.15
C GLY A 178 2.73 -23.19 -6.96
N ALA A 179 2.35 -22.11 -6.28
CA ALA A 179 3.27 -21.02 -6.00
C ALA A 179 4.31 -21.43 -4.93
N VAL A 180 5.54 -20.98 -5.12
CA VAL A 180 6.63 -21.20 -4.16
C VAL A 180 6.35 -20.40 -2.87
N PRO A 181 6.62 -20.98 -1.68
CA PRO A 181 6.60 -20.25 -0.41
C PRO A 181 7.47 -18.98 -0.48
N GLN A 182 7.00 -17.88 0.12
CA GLN A 182 7.71 -16.59 0.10
C GLN A 182 8.08 -16.09 1.50
N VAL A 183 7.27 -16.43 2.51
CA VAL A 183 7.50 -16.00 3.89
C VAL A 183 7.80 -17.19 4.79
N LEU A 184 8.54 -16.95 5.88
CA LEU A 184 9.03 -17.98 6.80
C LEU A 184 7.92 -18.95 7.25
N GLY A 185 6.75 -18.43 7.62
CA GLY A 185 5.61 -19.26 8.03
C GLY A 185 5.12 -20.22 6.95
N GLU A 186 5.18 -19.83 5.67
CA GLU A 186 4.80 -20.70 4.55
C GLU A 186 5.81 -21.83 4.34
N TYR A 187 7.10 -21.56 4.48
CA TYR A 187 8.15 -22.59 4.43
C TYR A 187 7.97 -23.62 5.55
N LEU A 188 7.74 -23.15 6.77
CA LEU A 188 7.53 -24.02 7.92
C LEU A 188 6.31 -24.93 7.77
N ILE A 189 5.22 -24.43 7.16
CA ILE A 189 4.06 -25.27 6.85
C ILE A 189 4.34 -26.24 5.71
N ALA A 190 4.97 -25.78 4.63
CA ALA A 190 5.27 -26.59 3.46
C ALA A 190 6.20 -27.78 3.79
N GLU A 191 7.08 -27.62 4.77
CA GLU A 191 7.98 -28.67 5.27
C GLU A 191 7.38 -29.53 6.39
N GLY A 192 6.13 -29.26 6.80
CA GLY A 192 5.43 -30.01 7.84
C GLY A 192 5.89 -29.72 9.26
N HIS A 193 6.73 -28.70 9.46
CA HIS A 193 7.21 -28.28 10.77
C HIS A 193 6.20 -27.43 11.55
N LEU A 194 5.18 -26.89 10.88
CA LEU A 194 4.17 -26.03 11.48
C LEU A 194 2.78 -26.33 10.93
N LYS A 195 1.77 -26.41 11.79
CA LYS A 195 0.38 -26.50 11.35
C LYS A 195 -0.20 -25.10 11.06
N PRO A 196 -1.10 -24.95 10.07
CA PRO A 196 -1.72 -23.65 9.76
C PRO A 196 -2.36 -22.96 10.98
N GLU A 197 -2.98 -23.73 11.87
CA GLU A 197 -3.66 -23.21 13.05
C GLU A 197 -2.66 -22.69 14.10
N GLN A 198 -1.45 -23.25 14.15
CA GLN A 198 -0.36 -22.74 15.01
C GLN A 198 0.20 -21.43 14.46
N LEU A 199 0.36 -21.34 13.14
CA LEU A 199 0.77 -20.11 12.47
C LEU A 199 -0.28 -19.01 12.67
N GLU A 200 -1.58 -19.32 12.54
CA GLU A 200 -2.66 -18.37 12.76
C GLU A 200 -2.59 -17.75 14.16
N ARG A 201 -2.43 -18.57 15.21
CA ARG A 201 -2.28 -18.10 16.60
C ARG A 201 -1.08 -17.16 16.78
N ALA A 202 0.08 -17.52 16.21
CA ALA A 202 1.27 -16.70 16.28
C ALA A 202 1.10 -15.36 15.53
N LEU A 203 0.42 -15.37 14.38
CA LEU A 203 0.11 -14.14 13.63
C LEU A 203 -0.83 -13.23 14.40
N VAL A 204 -1.87 -13.77 15.06
CA VAL A 204 -2.78 -12.98 15.90
C VAL A 204 -2.01 -12.24 16.99
N GLU A 205 -1.10 -12.93 17.69
CA GLU A 205 -0.28 -12.29 18.71
C GLU A 205 0.66 -11.24 18.11
N GLN A 206 1.34 -11.55 17.00
CA GLN A 206 2.23 -10.60 16.34
C GLN A 206 1.48 -9.33 15.89
N ILE A 207 0.25 -9.47 15.39
CA ILE A 207 -0.60 -8.33 15.02
C ILE A 207 -0.94 -7.51 16.27
N ARG A 208 -1.34 -8.14 17.38
CA ARG A 208 -1.66 -7.46 18.64
C ARG A 208 -0.44 -6.71 19.21
N LEU A 209 0.74 -7.32 19.18
CA LEU A 209 1.98 -6.67 19.62
C LEU A 209 2.26 -5.42 18.78
N ARG A 210 2.16 -5.52 17.45
CA ARG A 210 2.35 -4.38 16.55
C ARG A 210 1.36 -3.25 16.81
N LEU A 211 0.10 -3.56 17.10
CA LEU A 211 -0.91 -2.55 17.48
C LEU A 211 -0.59 -1.86 18.82
N ALA A 212 0.01 -2.58 19.76
CA ALA A 212 0.47 -2.04 21.04
C ALA A 212 1.79 -1.27 20.93
N GLY A 213 2.37 -1.15 19.73
CA GLY A 213 3.67 -0.50 19.51
C GLY A 213 4.88 -1.37 19.86
N ALA A 214 4.67 -2.66 20.14
CA ALA A 214 5.74 -3.63 20.39
C ALA A 214 6.08 -4.40 19.09
N HIS A 215 7.34 -4.81 18.97
CA HIS A 215 7.78 -5.66 17.86
C HIS A 215 8.44 -6.93 18.40
N GLU A 216 7.88 -8.07 18.01
CA GLU A 216 8.49 -9.38 18.23
C GLU A 216 8.47 -10.13 16.88
N PRO A 217 9.61 -10.69 16.44
CA PRO A 217 9.67 -11.43 15.20
C PRO A 217 8.85 -12.72 15.29
N LEU A 218 8.21 -13.10 14.18
CA LEU A 218 7.32 -14.26 14.15
C LEU A 218 8.02 -15.55 14.58
N GLY A 219 9.31 -15.69 14.27
CA GLY A 219 10.11 -16.85 14.70
C GLY A 219 10.23 -16.98 16.21
N GLU A 220 10.41 -15.89 16.95
CA GLU A 220 10.49 -15.90 18.42
C GLU A 220 9.13 -16.27 19.04
N ILE A 221 8.04 -15.71 18.50
CA ILE A 221 6.68 -16.06 18.92
C ILE A 221 6.41 -17.56 18.70
N LEU A 222 6.82 -18.11 17.55
CA LEU A 222 6.65 -19.52 17.24
C LEU A 222 7.46 -20.44 18.17
N LEU A 223 8.70 -20.06 18.52
CA LEU A 223 9.52 -20.80 19.50
C LEU A 223 8.90 -20.74 20.90
N ARG A 224 8.45 -19.55 21.33
CA ARG A 224 7.80 -19.34 22.63
C ARG A 224 6.50 -20.14 22.76
N HIS A 225 5.77 -20.33 21.66
CA HIS A 225 4.59 -21.18 21.60
C HIS A 225 4.90 -22.68 21.57
N GLY A 226 6.17 -23.08 21.46
CA GLY A 226 6.56 -24.47 21.22
C GLY A 226 5.97 -25.01 19.90
N ALA A 227 5.69 -24.12 18.95
CA ALA A 227 5.07 -24.48 17.68
C ALA A 227 6.09 -25.03 16.68
N VAL A 228 7.36 -24.63 16.83
CA VAL A 228 8.50 -25.07 16.02
C VAL A 228 9.74 -25.21 16.90
N ASP A 229 10.67 -26.04 16.48
CA ASP A 229 11.99 -26.13 17.10
C ASP A 229 13.00 -25.17 16.44
N VAL A 230 14.07 -24.83 17.17
CA VAL A 230 15.13 -23.93 16.70
C VAL A 230 15.78 -24.45 15.40
N SER A 231 16.01 -25.76 15.31
CA SER A 231 16.60 -26.39 14.12
C SER A 231 15.71 -26.24 12.89
N ALA A 232 14.41 -26.49 13.03
CA ALA A 232 13.41 -26.34 11.97
C ALA A 232 13.30 -24.87 11.52
N LEU A 233 13.29 -23.93 12.47
CA LEU A 233 13.24 -22.50 12.18
C LEU A 233 14.48 -22.03 11.40
N GLN A 234 15.67 -22.45 11.82
CA GLN A 234 16.92 -22.12 11.13
C GLN A 234 16.96 -22.71 9.73
N HIS A 235 16.50 -23.96 9.56
CA HIS A 235 16.45 -24.61 8.25
C HIS A 235 15.53 -23.87 7.28
N ALA A 236 14.30 -23.59 7.70
CA ALA A 236 13.32 -22.85 6.90
C ALA A 236 13.82 -21.45 6.52
N TYR A 237 14.46 -20.74 7.46
CA TYR A 237 15.04 -19.43 7.22
C TYR A 237 16.18 -19.47 6.17
N GLN A 238 17.10 -20.44 6.28
CA GLN A 238 18.18 -20.60 5.31
C GLN A 238 17.64 -20.89 3.90
N LYS A 239 16.59 -21.70 3.79
CA LYS A 239 15.95 -22.00 2.51
C LYS A 239 15.27 -20.78 1.91
N GLN A 240 14.51 -20.03 2.71
CA GLN A 240 13.93 -18.75 2.31
C GLN A 240 15.00 -17.78 1.78
N MET A 241 16.14 -17.65 2.47
CA MET A 241 17.23 -16.78 2.01
C MET A 241 17.82 -17.25 0.67
N ARG A 242 18.00 -18.56 0.47
CA ARG A 242 18.52 -19.10 -0.81
C ARG A 242 17.56 -18.83 -1.96
N ASP A 243 16.27 -19.12 -1.77
CA ASP A 243 15.26 -18.97 -2.81
C ASP A 243 15.03 -17.49 -3.16
N THR A 244 15.04 -16.61 -2.15
CA THR A 244 14.95 -15.16 -2.38
C THR A 244 16.17 -14.64 -3.13
N MET A 245 17.39 -15.06 -2.79
CA MET A 245 18.60 -14.67 -3.53
C MET A 245 18.60 -15.20 -4.97
N ALA A 246 18.13 -16.42 -5.21
CA ALA A 246 18.04 -17.02 -6.54
C ALA A 246 17.03 -16.29 -7.45
N ALA A 247 16.01 -15.62 -6.88
CA ALA A 247 15.04 -14.84 -7.63
C ALA A 247 15.56 -13.47 -8.11
N TYR A 248 16.73 -13.01 -7.64
CA TYR A 248 17.36 -11.74 -8.02
C TYR A 248 18.50 -11.88 -9.05
N VAL A 249 18.81 -13.10 -9.50
CA VAL A 249 19.82 -13.42 -10.52
C VAL A 249 19.12 -13.78 -11.83
#